data_AF-A0A1S8C714-F1
#
_entry.id   AF-A0A1S8C714-F1
#
_cell.length_a   1.000
_cell.length_b   1.000
_cell.length_c   1.000
_cell.angle_alpha   90.00
_cell.angle_beta   90.00
_cell.angle_gamma   90.00
#
_symmetry.space_group_name_H-M   'P 1'
#
loop_
_entity.id
_entity.type
_entity.pdbx_description
1 polymer ?
#
loop_
_entity_poly.entity_id
_entity_poly.type
_entity_poly.pdbx_seq_one_letter_code
_entity_poly.pdbx_strand_id
1 'polypeptide(L)'
;ERVAVARRGRGSVVGTLTVNVVGSAVLGVLLGLRDVSPAVTALVGTGFCGTLTTFSTYGNDVVRLVEERAVGRALAYLAGTLALGLGAAAAGYLLIR
;
A
#
# COMPACT_ATOMS: atom_id res chain seq x y z
N GLU A 1 -24.71 15.41 15.00
CA GLU A 1 -23.35 15.92 14.70
C GLU A 1 -22.75 15.16 13.51
N ARG A 2 -23.27 15.39 12.30
CA ARG A 2 -22.80 14.77 11.03
C ARG A 2 -21.91 15.77 10.28
N VAL A 3 -20.98 16.37 11.00
CA VAL A 3 -20.17 17.47 10.49
C VAL A 3 -19.00 16.88 9.72
N ALA A 4 -19.02 17.10 8.40
CA ALA A 4 -17.85 17.15 7.53
C ALA A 4 -16.98 15.88 7.43
N VAL A 5 -17.54 14.75 6.99
CA VAL A 5 -16.75 13.87 6.11
C VAL A 5 -16.74 14.56 4.74
N ALA A 6 -15.88 15.59 4.63
CA ALA A 6 -15.56 16.23 3.38
C ALA A 6 -15.31 15.14 2.35
N ARG A 7 -15.93 15.27 1.17
CA ARG A 7 -15.71 14.41 0.02
C ARG A 7 -14.21 14.46 -0.33
N ARG A 8 -13.36 13.67 0.33
CA ARG A 8 -12.04 13.33 -0.18
C ARG A 8 -12.33 12.76 -1.57
N GLY A 9 -11.83 13.45 -2.60
CA GLY A 9 -12.04 13.05 -3.99
C GLY A 9 -11.81 11.55 -4.13
N ARG A 10 -12.60 10.88 -4.97
CA ARG A 10 -12.48 9.43 -5.19
C ARG A 10 -11.02 9.13 -5.48
N GLY A 11 -10.31 8.53 -4.52
CA GLY A 11 -8.95 8.06 -4.73
C GLY A 11 -8.97 7.12 -5.91
N SER A 12 -8.06 7.29 -6.85
CA SER A 12 -8.00 6.37 -7.99
C SER A 12 -7.43 5.03 -7.50
N VAL A 13 -8.03 3.93 -7.95
CA VAL A 13 -7.56 2.56 -7.71
C VAL A 13 -6.07 2.42 -8.07
N VAL A 14 -5.64 3.10 -9.13
CA VAL A 14 -4.24 3.16 -9.57
C VAL A 14 -3.35 3.92 -8.57
N GLY A 15 -3.84 5.03 -8.02
CA GLY A 15 -3.11 5.79 -6.99
C GLY A 15 -2.90 4.98 -5.72
N THR A 16 -3.95 4.34 -5.22
CA THR A 16 -3.89 3.46 -4.04
C THR A 16 -2.96 2.26 -4.28
N LEU A 17 -3.02 1.63 -5.46
CA LEU A 17 -2.07 0.58 -5.85
C LEU A 17 -0.63 1.09 -5.81
N THR A 18 -0.38 2.24 -6.45
CA THR A 18 0.96 2.81 -6.60
C THR A 18 1.60 3.07 -5.25
N VAL A 19 0.91 3.75 -4.33
CA VAL A 19 1.47 4.08 -3.02
C VAL A 19 1.73 2.83 -2.17
N ASN A 20 0.86 1.82 -2.26
CA ASN A 20 1.05 0.54 -1.57
C ASN A 20 2.25 -0.25 -2.12
N VAL A 21 2.41 -0.32 -3.45
CA VAL A 21 3.54 -1.01 -4.09
C VAL A 21 4.86 -0.29 -3.82
N VAL A 22 4.90 1.03 -3.95
CA VAL A 22 6.10 1.84 -3.66
C VAL A 22 6.49 1.73 -2.20
N GLY A 23 5.55 1.86 -1.26
CA GLY A 23 5.83 1.68 0.17
C GLY A 23 6.33 0.28 0.50
N SER A 24 5.80 -0.75 -0.16
CA SER A 24 6.28 -2.13 -0.02
C SER A 24 7.72 -2.30 -0.52
N ALA A 25 8.07 -1.68 -1.66
CA ALA A 25 9.44 -1.68 -2.17
C ALA A 25 10.44 -1.02 -1.21
N VAL A 26 10.08 0.16 -0.67
CA VAL A 26 10.90 0.89 0.30
C VAL A 26 11.10 0.06 1.57
N LEU A 27 10.03 -0.56 2.08
CA LEU A 27 10.12 -1.44 3.23
C LEU A 27 11.01 -2.67 2.95
N GLY A 28 10.90 -3.27 1.76
CA GLY A 28 11.78 -4.35 1.32
C GLY A 28 13.26 -3.97 1.34
N VAL A 29 13.61 -2.83 0.75
CA VAL A 29 14.97 -2.26 0.76
C VAL A 29 15.45 -2.06 2.20
N LEU A 30 14.62 -1.44 3.05
CA LEU A 30 14.96 -1.18 4.45
C LEU A 30 15.27 -2.47 5.22
N LEU A 31 14.49 -3.53 4.98
CA LEU A 31 14.70 -4.83 5.62
C LEU A 31 15.92 -5.60 5.06
N GLY A 32 16.37 -5.27 3.85
CA GLY A 32 17.55 -5.89 3.23
C GLY A 32 18.88 -5.31 3.72
N LEU A 33 18.88 -4.08 4.22
CA LEU A 33 20.08 -3.42 4.75
C LEU A 33 20.59 -4.13 6.03
N ARG A 34 21.91 -4.26 6.13
CA ARG A 34 22.59 -4.71 7.36
C ARG A 34 22.85 -3.52 8.29
N ASP A 35 22.83 -3.78 9.60
CA ASP A 35 23.19 -2.81 10.64
C ASP A 35 22.37 -1.49 10.64
N VAL A 36 21.12 -1.53 10.17
CA VAL A 36 20.19 -0.40 10.29
C VAL A 36 19.79 -0.17 11.74
N SER A 37 19.87 1.09 12.19
CA SER A 37 19.48 1.44 13.55
C SER A 37 17.96 1.27 13.77
N PRO A 38 17.52 0.86 14.98
CA PRO A 38 16.10 0.73 15.27
C PRO A 38 15.29 2.02 15.05
N ALA A 39 15.92 3.18 15.26
CA ALA A 39 15.30 4.49 15.02
C ALA A 39 14.98 4.72 13.54
N VAL A 40 15.89 4.33 12.63
CA VAL A 40 15.66 4.42 11.18
C VAL A 40 14.59 3.42 10.76
N THR A 41 14.60 2.20 11.30
CA THR A 41 13.54 1.22 11.03
C THR A 41 12.16 1.73 11.44
N ALA A 42 12.05 2.34 12.62
CA ALA A 42 10.79 2.92 13.09
C ALA A 42 10.36 4.13 12.24
N LEU A 43 11.28 5.03 11.92
CA LEU A 43 10.98 6.24 11.14
C LEU A 43 10.55 5.90 9.71
N VAL A 44 11.30 5.04 9.03
CA VAL A 44 11.06 4.73 7.60
C VAL A 44 10.01 3.63 7.45
N GLY A 45 10.14 2.53 8.20
CA GLY A 45 9.24 1.39 8.10
C GLY A 45 7.86 1.70 8.67
N THR A 46 7.79 2.08 9.95
CA THR A 46 6.50 2.38 10.59
C THR A 46 5.98 3.76 10.22
N GLY A 47 6.84 4.79 10.24
CA GLY A 47 6.43 6.17 9.99
C GLY A 47 6.13 6.45 8.51
N PHE A 48 7.17 6.49 7.68
CA PHE A 48 7.03 6.85 6.26
C PHE A 48 6.19 5.83 5.50
N CYS A 49 6.52 4.54 5.54
CA CYS A 49 5.72 3.55 4.81
C CYS A 49 4.30 3.43 5.39
N GLY A 50 4.13 3.55 6.71
CA GLY A 50 2.79 3.53 7.33
C GLY A 50 1.90 4.73 6.95
N THR A 51 2.48 5.90 6.68
CA THR A 51 1.72 7.08 6.22
C THR A 51 1.52 7.12 4.71
N LEU A 52 2.45 6.54 3.93
CA LEU A 52 2.36 6.42 2.48
C LEU A 52 1.34 5.36 2.05
N THR A 53 1.40 4.18 2.67
CA THR A 53 0.54 3.03 2.34
C THR A 53 -0.83 3.15 3.01
N THR A 54 -1.83 2.45 2.49
CA THR A 54 -3.19 2.49 3.05
C THR A 54 -3.95 1.19 2.77
N PHE A 55 -4.33 0.50 3.85
CA PHE A 55 -5.24 -0.65 3.78
C PHE A 55 -6.71 -0.21 3.78
N SER A 56 -7.06 0.87 4.50
CA SER A 56 -8.45 1.33 4.62
C SER A 56 -9.00 1.87 3.30
N THR A 57 -8.20 2.65 2.56
CA THR A 57 -8.60 3.13 1.22
C THR A 57 -8.69 1.98 0.22
N TYR A 58 -7.73 1.06 0.27
CA TYR A 58 -7.73 -0.14 -0.56
C TYR A 58 -8.97 -1.02 -0.33
N GLY A 59 -9.34 -1.27 0.93
CA GLY A 59 -10.57 -2.00 1.27
C GLY A 59 -11.83 -1.28 0.81
N ASN A 60 -11.90 0.05 0.97
CA ASN A 60 -13.02 0.85 0.49
C ASN A 60 -13.15 0.81 -1.05
N ASP A 61 -12.03 0.83 -1.78
CA ASP A 61 -12.02 0.68 -3.23
C ASP A 61 -12.53 -0.70 -3.67
N VAL A 62 -12.15 -1.78 -2.96
CA VAL A 62 -12.65 -3.14 -3.22
C VAL A 62 -14.15 -3.22 -2.98
N VAL A 63 -14.64 -2.73 -1.84
CA VAL A 63 -16.08 -2.70 -1.51
C VAL A 63 -16.85 -1.92 -2.58
N ARG A 64 -16.36 -0.74 -2.97
CA ARG A 64 -16.96 0.07 -4.03
C ARG A 64 -17.06 -0.69 -5.36
N LEU A 65 -16.00 -1.38 -5.78
CA LEU A 65 -16.02 -2.17 -7.02
C LEU A 65 -17.02 -3.33 -6.96
N VAL A 66 -17.19 -3.94 -5.78
CA VAL A 66 -18.20 -4.99 -5.56
C VAL A 66 -19.62 -4.42 -5.62
N GLU A 67 -19.86 -3.26 -4.99
CA GLU A 67 -21.15 -2.54 -5.05
C GLU A 67 -21.51 -2.12 -6.49
N GLU A 68 -20.51 -1.72 -7.28
CA GLU A 68 -20.63 -1.43 -8.72
C GLU A 68 -20.83 -2.70 -9.58
N ARG A 69 -20.99 -3.89 -8.96
CA ARG A 69 -21.09 -5.21 -9.59
C ARG A 69 -19.89 -5.58 -10.48
N ALA A 70 -18.77 -4.88 -10.33
CA ALA A 70 -17.53 -5.09 -11.09
C ALA A 70 -16.61 -6.12 -10.38
N VAL A 71 -17.15 -7.28 -10.00
CA VAL A 71 -16.46 -8.28 -9.16
C VAL A 71 -15.13 -8.74 -9.75
N GLY A 72 -15.06 -8.94 -11.07
CA GLY A 72 -13.79 -9.30 -11.74
C GLY A 72 -12.70 -8.24 -11.55
N ARG A 73 -13.07 -6.95 -11.62
CA ARG A 73 -12.13 -5.84 -11.36
C ARG A 73 -11.76 -5.75 -9.88
N ALA A 74 -12.71 -5.99 -8.98
CA ALA A 74 -12.44 -6.03 -7.54
C ALA A 74 -11.41 -7.12 -7.20
N LEU A 75 -11.60 -8.35 -7.72
CA LEU A 75 -10.67 -9.45 -7.52
C LEU A 75 -9.31 -9.20 -8.16
N ALA A 76 -9.27 -8.68 -9.39
CA ALA A 76 -8.01 -8.35 -10.06
C ALA A 76 -7.23 -7.27 -9.29
N TYR A 77 -7.92 -6.23 -8.80
CA TYR A 77 -7.30 -5.20 -7.98
C TYR A 77 -6.83 -5.73 -6.62
N LEU A 78 -7.64 -6.59 -5.99
CA LEU A 78 -7.31 -7.21 -4.72
C LEU A 78 -6.06 -8.09 -4.82
N ALA A 79 -6.08 -9.06 -5.74
CA ALA A 79 -4.96 -9.96 -5.96
C ALA A 79 -3.73 -9.22 -6.51
N GLY A 80 -3.95 -8.28 -7.45
CA GLY A 80 -2.88 -7.52 -8.09
C GLY A 80 -2.13 -6.63 -7.11
N THR A 81 -2.83 -5.91 -6.23
CA THR A 81 -2.18 -5.05 -5.23
C THR A 81 -1.36 -5.89 -4.24
N LEU A 82 -1.89 -7.04 -3.81
CA LEU A 82 -1.17 -7.95 -2.92
C LEU A 82 0.07 -8.55 -3.59
N ALA A 83 -0.09 -9.10 -4.79
CA ALA A 83 0.99 -9.74 -5.53
C ALA A 83 2.10 -8.75 -5.90
N LEU A 84 1.74 -7.55 -6.38
CA LEU A 84 2.72 -6.51 -6.70
C LEU A 84 3.39 -5.94 -5.45
N GLY A 85 2.65 -5.76 -4.35
CA GLY A 85 3.23 -5.31 -3.08
C GLY A 85 4.25 -6.29 -2.52
N LEU A 86 3.89 -7.57 -2.42
CA LEU A 86 4.79 -8.64 -1.99
C LEU A 86 5.99 -8.79 -2.94
N GLY A 87 5.74 -8.77 -4.25
CA GLY A 87 6.80 -8.85 -5.26
C GLY A 87 7.76 -7.67 -5.17
N ALA A 88 7.25 -6.45 -4.96
CA ALA A 88 8.07 -5.26 -4.80
C ALA A 88 8.89 -5.28 -3.50
N ALA A 89 8.31 -5.73 -2.38
CA ALA A 89 9.04 -5.91 -1.13
C ALA A 89 10.16 -6.96 -1.28
N ALA A 90 9.85 -8.11 -1.90
CA ALA A 90 10.83 -9.15 -2.16
C ALA A 90 11.96 -8.66 -3.08
N ALA A 91 11.62 -7.96 -4.16
CA ALA A 91 12.60 -7.37 -5.07
C ALA A 91 13.49 -6.33 -4.36
N GLY A 92 12.90 -5.43 -3.58
CA GLY A 92 13.64 -4.43 -2.80
C GLY A 92 14.60 -5.07 -1.78
N TYR A 93 14.14 -6.12 -1.10
CA TYR A 93 14.96 -6.89 -0.16
C TYR A 93 16.12 -7.59 -0.87
N LEU A 94 15.85 -8.28 -1.97
CA LEU A 94 16.87 -9.02 -2.74
C LEU A 94 17.88 -8.12 -3.45
N LEU A 95 17.51 -6.89 -3.79
CA LEU A 95 18.40 -5.93 -4.45
C LEU A 95 19.57 -5.49 -3.54
N ILE A 96 19.35 -5.49 -2.22
CA ILE A 96 20.26 -4.90 -1.22
C ILE A 96 20.94 -5.97 -0.35
N ARG A 97 20.37 -7.18 -0.30
CA ARG A 97 20.87 -8.32 0.49
C ARG A 97 22.15 -8.93 -0.08
#